data_AF-A0A7T5JUK1-F1
#
_entry.id   AF-A0A7T5JUK1-F1
#
_cell.length_a   1.000
_cell.length_b   1.000
_cell.length_c   1.000
_cell.angle_alpha   90.00
_cell.angle_beta   90.00
_cell.angle_gamma   90.00
#
_symmetry.space_group_name_H-M   'P 1'
#
loop_
_entity.id
_entity.type
_entity.pdbx_description
1 polymer ?
#
loop_
_entity_poly.entity_id
_entity_poly.type
_entity_poly.pdbx_seq_one_letter_code
_entity_poly.pdbx_strand_id
1 'polypeptide(L)'
;MGQAIAKMTQRSLAARAFLKTRDIEYFHTEGMLTFACPTCHYEAVMDEETTRWACTHCHADGNLLSLLQIASFKSARIEHGYNPERQRRDIQTMFLHAINDGQMNQQRLRCLYEKTMALIHYYRNS
;
A
#
# COMPACT_ATOMS: atom_id res chain seq x y z
N MET A 1 2.10 -32.01 -10.47
CA MET A 1 2.65 -30.69 -10.04
C MET A 1 2.05 -29.49 -10.77
N GLY A 2 1.60 -29.58 -12.03
CA GLY A 2 1.05 -28.43 -12.77
C GLY A 2 -0.32 -27.87 -12.31
N GLN A 3 -1.13 -28.61 -11.56
CA GLN A 3 -2.46 -28.13 -11.12
C GLN A 3 -2.43 -27.18 -9.90
N ALA A 4 -1.37 -27.22 -9.10
CA ALA A 4 -1.23 -26.36 -7.92
C ALA A 4 -0.87 -24.91 -8.32
N ILE A 5 0.01 -24.77 -9.31
CA ILE A 5 0.48 -23.48 -9.82
C ILE A 5 -0.68 -22.70 -10.46
N ALA A 6 -1.51 -23.36 -11.28
CA ALA A 6 -2.66 -22.72 -11.92
C ALA A 6 -3.73 -22.24 -10.92
N LYS A 7 -3.94 -22.97 -9.80
CA LYS A 7 -4.85 -22.56 -8.73
C LYS A 7 -4.30 -21.40 -7.89
N MET A 8 -2.98 -21.32 -7.69
CA MET A 8 -2.33 -20.20 -7.00
C MET A 8 -2.48 -18.89 -7.79
N THR A 9 -2.28 -18.92 -9.11
CA THR A 9 -2.41 -17.70 -9.93
C THR A 9 -3.85 -17.17 -9.95
N GLN A 10 -4.85 -18.06 -9.92
CA GLN A 10 -6.26 -17.68 -10.01
C GLN A 10 -6.78 -16.97 -8.74
N ARG A 11 -6.28 -17.32 -7.55
CA ARG A 11 -6.70 -16.71 -6.27
C ARG A 11 -6.15 -15.29 -6.08
N SER A 12 -4.87 -15.08 -6.41
CA SER A 12 -4.24 -13.76 -6.43
C SER A 12 -5.01 -12.78 -7.35
N LEU A 13 -5.46 -13.26 -8.51
CA LEU A 13 -6.29 -12.48 -9.43
C LEU A 13 -7.65 -12.09 -8.84
N ALA A 14 -8.30 -12.97 -8.07
CA ALA A 14 -9.63 -12.72 -7.51
C ALA A 14 -9.63 -11.61 -6.45
N ALA A 15 -8.64 -11.61 -5.54
CA ALA A 15 -8.51 -10.58 -4.51
C ALA A 15 -8.26 -9.20 -5.12
N ARG A 16 -7.30 -9.10 -6.05
CA ARG A 16 -7.00 -7.86 -6.77
C ARG A 16 -8.20 -7.37 -7.59
N ALA A 17 -8.88 -8.28 -8.30
CA ALA A 17 -10.06 -7.94 -9.08
C ALA A 17 -11.19 -7.42 -8.20
N PHE A 18 -11.41 -8.02 -7.02
CA PHE A 18 -12.40 -7.54 -6.05
C PHE A 18 -12.10 -6.11 -5.60
N LEU A 19 -10.87 -5.85 -5.11
CA LEU A 19 -10.48 -4.51 -4.63
C LEU A 19 -10.63 -3.47 -5.72
N LYS A 20 -10.19 -3.79 -6.95
CA LYS A 20 -10.35 -2.91 -8.12
C LYS A 20 -11.81 -2.68 -8.50
N THR A 21 -12.65 -3.72 -8.48
CA THR A 21 -14.08 -3.61 -8.82
C THR A 21 -14.85 -2.79 -7.78
N ARG A 22 -14.37 -2.78 -6.54
CA ARG A 22 -14.93 -1.99 -5.43
C ARG A 22 -14.29 -0.61 -5.29
N ASP A 23 -13.39 -0.23 -6.19
CA ASP A 23 -12.65 1.03 -6.17
C ASP A 23 -11.93 1.28 -4.83
N ILE A 24 -11.41 0.20 -4.23
CA ILE A 24 -10.65 0.27 -2.97
C ILE A 24 -9.19 0.49 -3.33
N GLU A 25 -8.59 1.52 -2.73
CA GLU A 25 -7.15 1.76 -2.87
C GLU A 25 -6.37 0.65 -2.16
N TYR A 26 -5.39 0.08 -2.85
CA TYR A 26 -4.55 -0.97 -2.30
C TYR A 26 -3.10 -0.89 -2.79
N PHE A 27 -2.19 -1.44 -2.00
CA PHE A 27 -0.77 -1.62 -2.32
C PHE A 27 -0.43 -3.10 -2.37
N HIS A 28 0.52 -3.46 -3.23
CA HIS A 28 0.99 -4.84 -3.35
C HIS A 28 2.47 -4.92 -3.02
N THR A 29 2.82 -5.77 -2.05
CA THR A 29 4.19 -6.04 -1.62
C THR A 29 4.35 -7.52 -1.32
N GLU A 30 5.26 -8.21 -2.00
CA GLU A 30 5.65 -9.60 -1.69
C GLU A 30 4.49 -10.61 -1.53
N GLY A 31 3.46 -10.54 -2.39
CA GLY A 31 2.31 -11.44 -2.30
C GLY A 31 1.27 -11.05 -1.25
N MET A 32 1.41 -9.85 -0.67
CA MET A 32 0.46 -9.25 0.26
C MET A 32 -0.22 -8.04 -0.38
N LEU A 33 -1.50 -7.88 -0.11
CA LEU A 33 -2.31 -6.73 -0.46
C LEU A 33 -2.64 -5.93 0.79
N THR A 34 -2.22 -4.67 0.81
CA THR A 34 -2.55 -3.73 1.88
C THR A 34 -3.68 -2.82 1.42
N PHE A 35 -4.78 -2.73 2.17
CA PHE A 35 -5.97 -1.97 1.81
C PHE A 35 -6.65 -1.38 3.06
N ALA A 36 -7.68 -0.54 2.88
CA ALA A 36 -8.39 0.06 4.01
C ALA A 36 -9.26 -0.98 4.73
N CYS A 37 -9.19 -1.06 6.06
CA CYS A 37 -10.03 -1.93 6.86
C CYS A 37 -11.51 -1.55 6.69
N PRO A 38 -12.42 -2.52 6.45
CA PRO A 38 -13.84 -2.24 6.32
C PRO A 38 -14.51 -1.73 7.60
N THR A 39 -13.88 -1.93 8.77
CA THR A 39 -14.46 -1.60 10.07
C THR A 39 -13.92 -0.29 10.63
N CYS A 40 -12.61 -0.06 10.58
CA CYS A 40 -11.98 1.11 11.19
C CYS A 40 -11.19 1.99 10.21
N HIS A 41 -11.19 1.68 8.91
CA HIS A 41 -10.50 2.44 7.85
C HIS A 41 -8.96 2.58 8.00
N TYR A 42 -8.36 1.98 9.02
CA TYR A 42 -6.91 1.77 9.15
C TYR A 42 -6.42 0.67 8.20
N GLU A 43 -5.14 0.32 8.29
CA GLU A 43 -4.53 -0.68 7.45
C GLU A 43 -5.05 -2.10 7.72
N ALA A 44 -5.42 -2.80 6.65
CA ALA A 44 -5.65 -4.23 6.62
C ALA A 44 -4.72 -4.88 5.60
N VAL A 45 -4.15 -6.03 5.97
CA VAL A 45 -3.21 -6.78 5.14
C VAL A 45 -3.85 -8.10 4.77
N MET A 46 -3.85 -8.44 3.49
CA MET A 46 -4.37 -9.68 2.93
C MET A 46 -3.25 -10.47 2.26
N ASP A 47 -3.17 -11.76 2.55
CA ASP A 47 -2.36 -12.71 1.82
C ASP A 47 -3.06 -13.09 0.50
N GLU A 48 -2.39 -12.92 -0.64
CA GLU A 48 -3.01 -13.12 -1.95
C GLU A 48 -3.39 -14.57 -2.27
N GLU A 49 -2.69 -15.54 -1.67
CA GLU A 49 -2.88 -16.97 -1.96
C GLU A 49 -4.03 -17.54 -1.15
N THR A 50 -4.05 -17.22 0.14
CA THR A 50 -5.05 -17.68 1.10
C THR A 50 -6.28 -16.77 1.11
N THR A 51 -6.14 -15.55 0.61
CA THR A 51 -7.14 -14.46 0.65
C THR A 51 -7.55 -14.06 2.06
N ARG A 52 -6.82 -14.52 3.09
CA ARG A 52 -7.06 -14.16 4.48
C ARG A 52 -6.52 -12.76 4.72
N TRP A 53 -7.29 -11.96 5.44
CA TRP A 53 -6.89 -10.61 5.79
C TRP A 53 -7.05 -10.35 7.28
N ALA A 54 -6.26 -9.42 7.80
CA ALA A 54 -6.36 -8.96 9.17
C ALA A 54 -6.04 -7.46 9.23
N CYS A 55 -6.77 -6.73 10.06
CA CYS A 55 -6.50 -5.35 10.37
C CYS A 55 -5.44 -5.24 11.47
N THR A 56 -4.43 -4.41 11.25
CA THR A 56 -3.35 -4.18 12.21
C THR A 56 -3.79 -3.31 13.39
N HIS A 57 -4.92 -2.60 13.26
CA HIS A 57 -5.41 -1.65 14.26
C HIS A 57 -6.58 -2.19 15.09
N CYS A 58 -7.69 -2.60 14.47
CA CYS A 58 -8.88 -3.06 15.19
C CYS A 58 -8.93 -4.59 15.39
N HIS A 59 -7.92 -5.32 14.90
CA HIS A 59 -7.85 -6.78 14.94
C HIS A 59 -9.01 -7.52 14.27
N ALA A 60 -9.87 -6.82 13.52
CA ALA A 60 -10.84 -7.46 12.65
C ALA A 60 -10.11 -8.28 11.58
N ASP A 61 -10.57 -9.49 11.33
CA ASP A 61 -9.99 -10.39 10.35
C ASP A 61 -11.05 -11.10 9.51
N GLY A 62 -10.61 -11.85 8.52
CA GLY A 62 -11.50 -12.65 7.70
C GLY A 62 -10.82 -13.15 6.44
N ASN A 63 -11.61 -13.29 5.38
CA ASN A 63 -11.14 -13.67 4.06
C ASN A 63 -11.89 -12.89 2.96
N LEU A 64 -11.59 -13.15 1.70
CA LEU A 64 -12.25 -12.45 0.59
C LEU A 64 -13.78 -12.64 0.58
N LEU A 65 -14.29 -13.81 1.01
CA LEU A 65 -15.74 -14.04 1.11
C LEU A 65 -16.37 -13.15 2.19
N SER A 66 -15.71 -12.95 3.34
CA SER A 66 -16.22 -12.04 4.36
C SER A 66 -16.25 -10.60 3.86
N LEU A 67 -15.26 -10.16 3.08
CA LEU A 67 -15.27 -8.83 2.45
C LEU A 67 -16.40 -8.66 1.43
N LEU A 68 -16.71 -9.70 0.66
CA LEU A 68 -17.82 -9.68 -0.31
C LEU A 68 -19.19 -9.46 0.37
N GLN A 69 -19.34 -9.93 1.60
CA GLN A 69 -20.55 -9.79 2.40
C GLN A 69 -20.72 -8.39 3.02
N ILE A 70 -19.65 -7.60 3.11
CA ILE A 70 -19.71 -6.25 3.67
C ILE A 70 -20.20 -5.28 2.59
N ALA A 71 -21.52 -5.05 2.57
CA ALA A 71 -22.18 -4.21 1.57
C ALA A 71 -21.69 -2.74 1.58
N SER A 72 -21.26 -2.24 2.74
CA SER A 72 -20.72 -0.89 2.93
C SER A 72 -19.29 -0.73 2.39
N PHE A 73 -18.63 -1.82 2.01
CA PHE A 73 -17.25 -1.78 1.60
C PHE A 73 -17.11 -1.45 0.11
N LYS A 74 -17.11 -0.14 -0.18
CA LYS A 74 -16.93 0.46 -1.50
C LYS A 74 -16.14 1.76 -1.34
N SER A 75 -15.25 2.06 -2.29
CA SER A 75 -14.56 3.34 -2.39
C SER A 75 -13.87 3.76 -1.09
N ALA A 76 -13.28 2.80 -0.38
CA ALA A 76 -12.55 3.06 0.86
C ALA A 76 -11.12 3.51 0.51
N ARG A 77 -10.77 4.72 0.94
CA ARG A 77 -9.37 5.16 0.99
C ARG A 77 -8.80 4.78 2.35
N ILE A 78 -7.50 4.49 2.34
CA ILE A 78 -6.75 4.26 3.54
C ILE A 78 -6.57 5.62 4.24
N GLU A 79 -7.34 5.88 5.30
CA GLU A 79 -7.31 7.19 5.99
C GLU A 79 -6.00 7.40 6.76
N HIS A 80 -5.42 6.32 7.30
CA HIS A 80 -4.27 6.36 8.20
C HIS A 80 -3.16 5.34 7.90
N GLY A 81 -3.18 4.69 6.74
CA GLY A 81 -2.15 3.73 6.35
C GLY A 81 -1.01 4.36 5.55
N TYR A 82 0.14 3.71 5.67
CA TYR A 82 1.38 4.17 5.06
C TYR A 82 1.40 3.79 3.58
N ASN A 83 1.26 4.78 2.69
CA ASN A 83 1.50 4.62 1.25
C ASN A 83 2.94 5.06 0.94
N PRO A 84 3.90 4.13 0.71
CA PRO A 84 5.30 4.48 0.49
C PRO A 84 5.49 5.43 -0.70
N GLU A 85 4.71 5.23 -1.78
CA GLU A 85 4.80 6.06 -2.99
C GLU A 85 4.27 7.48 -2.79
N ARG A 86 3.23 7.63 -1.95
CA ARG A 86 2.72 8.94 -1.54
C ARG A 86 3.72 9.63 -0.63
N GLN A 87 4.21 8.95 0.39
CA GLN A 87 5.20 9.50 1.34
C GLN A 87 6.48 9.95 0.63
N ARG A 88 6.96 9.17 -0.35
CA ARG A 88 8.08 9.58 -1.20
C ARG A 88 7.79 10.90 -1.91
N ARG A 89 6.63 11.02 -2.57
CA ARG A 89 6.25 12.25 -3.30
C ARG A 89 6.13 13.45 -2.36
N ASP A 90 5.55 13.25 -1.18
CA ASP A 90 5.40 14.30 -0.17
C ASP A 90 6.78 14.77 0.32
N ILE A 91 7.70 13.85 0.64
CA ILE A 91 9.09 14.17 1.01
C ILE A 91 9.81 14.93 -0.12
N GLN A 92 9.68 14.47 -1.37
CA GLN A 92 10.27 15.16 -2.53
C GLN A 92 9.76 16.60 -2.63
N THR A 93 8.46 16.80 -2.46
CA THR A 93 7.81 18.12 -2.53
C THR A 93 8.31 19.03 -1.42
N MET A 94 8.41 18.53 -0.17
CA MET A 94 8.94 19.29 0.96
C MET A 94 10.39 19.75 0.71
N PHE A 95 11.25 18.88 0.16
CA PHE A 95 12.62 19.26 -0.20
C PHE A 95 12.66 20.34 -1.28
N LEU A 96 11.83 20.22 -2.32
CA LEU A 96 11.78 21.22 -3.40
C LEU A 96 11.34 22.59 -2.86
N HIS A 97 10.32 22.64 -2.01
CA HIS A 97 9.91 23.87 -1.35
C HIS A 97 11.03 24.46 -0.48
N ALA A 98 11.66 23.64 0.37
CA ALA A 98 12.75 24.10 1.23
C ALA A 98 13.97 24.62 0.46
N ILE A 99 14.28 24.03 -0.72
CA ILE A 99 15.34 24.51 -1.60
C ILE A 99 14.95 25.88 -2.20
N ASN A 100 13.69 26.04 -2.63
CA ASN A 100 13.23 27.23 -3.33
C ASN A 100 12.96 28.43 -2.39
N ASP A 101 12.56 28.19 -1.14
CA ASP A 101 12.20 29.23 -0.17
C ASP A 101 13.41 29.98 0.45
N GLY A 102 14.63 29.66 0.02
CA GLY A 102 15.82 30.49 0.24
C GLY A 102 16.33 30.60 1.68
N GLN A 103 15.70 29.95 2.67
CA GLN A 103 15.99 30.21 4.09
C GLN A 103 17.10 29.36 4.73
N MET A 104 17.64 28.31 4.09
CA MET A 104 18.90 27.69 4.53
C MET A 104 19.61 26.94 3.39
N ASN A 105 20.93 27.15 3.30
CA ASN A 105 21.96 26.26 2.74
C ASN A 105 21.47 25.26 1.67
N GLN A 106 20.99 25.79 0.53
CA GLN A 106 20.38 25.03 -0.57
C GLN A 106 21.20 23.80 -1.00
N GLN A 107 22.53 23.91 -0.89
CA GLN A 107 23.47 22.84 -1.23
C GLN A 107 23.37 21.66 -0.25
N ARG A 108 23.21 21.91 1.06
CA ARG A 108 22.97 20.85 2.07
C ARG A 108 21.62 20.17 1.87
N LEU A 109 20.57 20.95 1.58
CA LEU A 109 19.23 20.40 1.32
C LEU A 109 19.19 19.55 0.06
N ARG A 110 19.83 20.01 -1.03
CA ARG A 110 19.99 19.22 -2.26
C ARG A 110 20.76 17.93 -2.00
N CYS A 111 21.85 17.98 -1.24
CA CYS A 111 22.62 16.79 -0.87
C CYS A 111 21.79 15.78 -0.04
N LEU A 112 20.98 16.27 0.91
CA LEU A 112 20.06 15.43 1.67
C LEU A 112 19.01 14.78 0.77
N TYR A 113 18.39 15.57 -0.12
CA TYR A 113 17.43 15.08 -1.10
C TYR A 113 18.02 13.93 -1.93
N GLU A 114 19.21 14.12 -2.50
CA GLU A 114 19.89 13.11 -3.33
C GLU A 114 20.19 11.83 -2.53
N LYS A 115 20.67 11.95 -1.29
CA LYS A 115 20.93 10.79 -0.41
C LYS A 115 19.65 10.05 -0.07
N THR A 116 18.57 10.75 0.26
CA THR A 116 17.27 10.13 0.56
C THR A 116 16.73 9.41 -0.67
N MET A 117 16.83 10.00 -1.86
CA MET A 117 16.39 9.34 -3.10
C MET A 117 17.23 8.12 -3.45
N ALA A 118 18.55 8.19 -3.26
CA ALA A 118 19.44 7.04 -3.45
C ALA A 118 19.09 5.88 -2.50
N LEU A 119 18.79 6.20 -1.23
CA LEU A 119 18.36 5.21 -0.24
C LEU A 119 17.05 4.54 -0.64
N ILE A 120 16.06 5.33 -1.07
CA ILE A 120 14.76 4.81 -1.55
C ILE A 120 14.95 3.92 -2.77
N HIS A 121 15.86 4.28 -3.68
CA HIS A 121 16.16 3.47 -4.86
C HIS A 121 16.83 2.14 -4.49
N TYR A 122 17.78 2.15 -3.55
CA TYR A 122 18.44 0.96 -3.05
C TYR A 122 17.43 -0.06 -2.51
N TYR A 123 16.52 0.36 -1.62
CA TYR A 123 15.50 -0.53 -1.05
C TYR A 123 14.42 -1.01 -2.03
N ARG A 124 14.34 -0.43 -3.24
CA ARG A 124 13.43 -0.89 -4.31
C ARG A 124 14.02 -2.00 -5.18
N ASN A 125 15.35 -2.08 -5.26
CA ASN A 125 16.08 -2.98 -6.14
C ASN A 125 16.87 -4.06 -5.38
N SER A 126 16.77 -4.07 -4.05
CA SER A 126 17.32 -5.10 -3.16
C SER A 126 16.23 -6.09 -2.82
#